data_AF-A0A1V9BAS3-F1
#
_entry.id   AF-A0A1V9BAS3-F1
#
_cell.length_a   1.000
_cell.length_b   1.000
_cell.length_c   1.000
_cell.angle_alpha   90.00
_cell.angle_beta   90.00
_cell.angle_gamma   90.00
#
_symmetry.space_group_name_H-M   'P 1'
#
loop_
_entity.id
_entity.type
_entity.pdbx_description
1 polymer ?
#
loop_
_entity_poly.entity_id
_entity_poly.type
_entity_poly.pdbx_seq_one_letter_code
_entity_poly.pdbx_strand_id
1 'polypeptide(L)'
;MRDGHIHTPFCPHGSPDPLERYVERAIALGYTDISFTEHAPLPERFVDPTPEQDSAMERRQLERYLAAVADVKERYRNDITIRVGLEVDFIPGWEEETARLLDEVGPLLDDSILSVHFLAHEGQYVCLDYSADMFADIVRLFGSVERVHRAYYETVRRSIRADLGRYKPKRIGHITLVRKFWRRFPCPDPMTELVLAILVDMEQFGYAIDYNGAGAAKPLCLEPYPPNHLIAEARRRGIPIVYGSDAHRADDLHQGRDVMDHEALAVDNRQASS
;
A
#
# COMPACT_ATOMS: atom_id res chain seq x y z
N MET A 1 -7.42 -11.44 -14.41
CA MET A 1 -7.42 -11.00 -12.98
C MET A 1 -6.24 -10.06 -12.79
N ARG A 2 -6.37 -9.07 -11.90
CA ARG A 2 -5.28 -8.14 -11.59
C ARG A 2 -4.82 -8.24 -10.14
N ASP A 3 -3.51 -8.14 -9.93
CA ASP A 3 -2.88 -7.86 -8.63
C ASP A 3 -2.07 -6.58 -8.71
N GLY A 4 -2.56 -5.53 -8.06
CA GLY A 4 -2.03 -4.17 -8.14
C GLY A 4 -1.01 -3.83 -7.04
N HIS A 5 -0.63 -4.77 -6.17
CA HIS A 5 0.29 -4.49 -5.07
C HIS A 5 1.20 -5.70 -4.82
N ILE A 6 2.41 -5.69 -5.37
CA ILE A 6 3.41 -6.75 -5.24
C ILE A 6 4.79 -6.11 -5.04
N HIS A 7 5.57 -6.60 -4.06
CA HIS A 7 6.95 -6.19 -3.82
C HIS A 7 7.95 -7.06 -4.57
N THR A 8 9.24 -6.73 -4.44
CA THR A 8 10.30 -7.37 -5.20
C THR A 8 11.50 -7.69 -4.30
N PRO A 9 12.56 -8.33 -4.83
CA PRO A 9 13.84 -8.48 -4.12
C PRO A 9 14.55 -7.18 -3.76
N PHE A 10 14.03 -6.03 -4.19
CA PHE A 10 14.55 -4.73 -3.80
C PHE A 10 14.00 -4.27 -2.44
N CYS A 11 12.93 -4.90 -1.94
CA CYS A 11 12.44 -4.71 -0.58
C CYS A 11 13.43 -5.31 0.43
N PRO A 12 14.02 -4.52 1.35
CA PRO A 12 14.98 -5.03 2.33
C PRO A 12 14.39 -6.08 3.29
N HIS A 13 13.08 -5.98 3.58
CA HIS A 13 12.34 -6.90 4.44
C HIS A 13 11.50 -7.94 3.66
N GLY A 14 11.67 -7.98 2.33
CA GLY A 14 11.10 -8.99 1.45
C GLY A 14 11.96 -10.25 1.34
N SER A 15 11.46 -11.25 0.63
CA SER A 15 12.27 -12.40 0.23
C SER A 15 13.20 -12.07 -0.95
N PRO A 16 14.31 -12.80 -1.10
CA PRO A 16 15.18 -12.68 -2.27
C PRO A 16 14.65 -13.43 -3.51
N ASP A 17 13.37 -13.80 -3.55
CA ASP A 17 12.76 -14.56 -4.65
C ASP A 17 12.89 -13.77 -5.97
N PRO A 18 13.45 -14.31 -7.06
CA PRO A 18 13.65 -13.55 -8.29
C PRO A 18 12.31 -13.06 -8.87
N LEU A 19 12.31 -11.91 -9.56
CA LEU A 19 11.11 -11.31 -10.17
C LEU A 19 10.34 -12.32 -11.04
N GLU A 20 11.05 -13.15 -11.79
CA GLU A 20 10.50 -14.24 -12.61
C GLU A 20 9.62 -15.19 -11.80
N ARG A 21 10.01 -15.50 -10.56
CA ARG A 21 9.23 -16.38 -9.69
C ARG A 21 7.89 -15.74 -9.33
N TYR A 22 7.85 -14.44 -9.06
CA TYR A 22 6.60 -13.70 -8.83
C TYR A 22 5.71 -13.75 -10.08
N VAL A 23 6.30 -13.49 -11.26
CA VAL A 23 5.57 -13.50 -12.55
C VAL A 23 5.00 -14.88 -12.87
N GLU A 24 5.81 -15.92 -12.81
CA GLU A 24 5.40 -17.29 -13.10
C GLU A 24 4.33 -17.78 -12.11
N ARG A 25 4.46 -17.38 -10.84
CA ARG A 25 3.44 -17.64 -9.83
C ARG A 25 2.13 -16.92 -10.14
N ALA A 26 2.19 -15.65 -10.55
CA ALA A 26 1.01 -14.89 -10.97
C ALA A 26 0.29 -15.56 -12.15
N ILE A 27 1.03 -15.98 -13.18
CA ILE A 27 0.50 -16.70 -14.34
C ILE A 27 -0.16 -18.02 -13.90
N ALA A 28 0.51 -18.81 -13.05
CA ALA A 28 -0.02 -20.07 -12.54
C ALA A 28 -1.31 -19.90 -11.72
N LEU A 29 -1.49 -18.75 -11.08
CA LEU A 29 -2.70 -18.36 -10.35
C LEU A 29 -3.78 -17.75 -11.26
N GLY A 30 -3.53 -17.58 -12.55
CA GLY A 30 -4.48 -17.03 -13.53
C GLY A 30 -4.54 -15.50 -13.59
N TYR A 31 -3.51 -14.80 -13.07
CA TYR A 31 -3.39 -13.36 -13.24
C TYR A 31 -2.93 -13.01 -14.66
N THR A 32 -3.47 -11.90 -15.17
CA THR A 32 -3.21 -11.39 -16.52
C THR A 32 -2.64 -9.98 -16.50
N ASP A 33 -2.70 -9.31 -15.35
CA ASP A 33 -2.14 -7.98 -15.10
C ASP A 33 -1.58 -7.97 -13.66
N ILE A 34 -0.34 -7.53 -13.49
CA ILE A 34 0.30 -7.34 -12.19
C ILE A 34 1.01 -5.99 -12.13
N SER A 35 1.06 -5.40 -10.94
CA SER A 35 1.86 -4.22 -10.65
C SER A 35 2.93 -4.55 -9.61
N PHE A 36 4.20 -4.40 -9.99
CA PHE A 36 5.27 -4.28 -9.01
C PHE A 36 5.27 -2.85 -8.46
N THR A 37 5.02 -2.70 -7.16
CA THR A 37 4.91 -1.42 -6.46
C THR A 37 5.86 -1.43 -5.28
N GLU A 38 7.16 -1.54 -5.57
CA GLU A 38 8.17 -1.57 -4.51
C GLU A 38 8.16 -0.31 -3.65
N HIS A 39 8.55 -0.41 -2.37
CA HIS A 39 8.69 0.74 -1.50
C HIS A 39 9.65 1.77 -2.10
N ALA A 40 9.12 2.97 -2.35
CA ALA A 40 9.90 4.09 -2.83
C ALA A 40 11.01 4.45 -1.83
N PRO A 41 12.21 4.87 -2.28
CA PRO A 41 13.22 5.37 -1.35
C PRO A 41 12.65 6.48 -0.48
N LEU A 42 12.88 6.37 0.83
CA LEU A 42 12.50 7.41 1.78
C LEU A 42 13.24 8.72 1.47
N PRO A 43 12.69 9.89 1.89
CA PRO A 43 13.38 11.15 1.75
C PRO A 43 14.80 11.09 2.35
N GLU A 44 15.80 11.62 1.65
CA GLU A 44 17.22 11.45 2.00
C GLU A 44 17.59 11.87 3.43
N ARG A 45 16.88 12.86 3.98
CA ARG A 45 17.09 13.37 5.35
C ARG A 45 16.14 12.75 6.38
N PHE A 46 15.20 11.90 5.96
CA PHE A 46 14.31 11.19 6.87
C PHE A 46 15.05 9.98 7.45
N VAL A 47 15.08 9.89 8.78
CA VAL A 47 15.65 8.73 9.47
C VAL A 47 14.53 7.74 9.71
N ASP A 48 14.66 6.55 9.13
CA ASP A 48 13.72 5.46 9.33
C ASP A 48 13.67 5.09 10.83
N PRO A 49 12.51 5.18 11.51
CA PRO A 49 12.38 4.86 12.92
C PRO A 49 12.36 3.35 13.22
N THR A 50 12.38 2.48 12.21
CA THR A 50 12.47 1.03 12.42
C THR A 50 13.85 0.63 12.94
N PRO A 51 13.96 -0.43 13.77
CA PRO A 51 15.24 -0.93 14.27
C PRO A 51 16.23 -1.31 13.18
N GLU A 52 15.75 -1.86 12.05
CA GLU A 52 16.56 -2.38 10.95
C GLU A 52 16.75 -1.35 9.82
N GLN A 53 16.03 -0.22 9.85
CA GLN A 53 16.02 0.80 8.79
C GLN A 53 15.74 0.19 7.41
N ASP A 54 14.78 -0.72 7.39
CA ASP A 54 14.49 -1.65 6.31
C ASP A 54 13.19 -1.32 5.58
N SER A 55 12.54 -0.19 5.87
CA SER A 55 11.19 0.13 5.34
C SER A 55 11.16 0.38 3.83
N ALA A 56 12.30 0.65 3.18
CA ALA A 56 12.33 0.94 1.75
C ALA A 56 13.68 0.62 1.11
N MET A 57 13.68 0.47 -0.22
CA MET A 57 14.93 0.35 -0.97
C MET A 57 15.80 1.61 -0.84
N GLU A 58 17.13 1.45 -0.93
CA GLU A 58 18.02 2.60 -0.96
C GLU A 58 17.87 3.39 -2.27
N ARG A 59 18.07 4.71 -2.23
CA ARG A 59 17.95 5.57 -3.42
C ARG A 59 18.80 5.10 -4.60
N ARG A 60 20.02 4.60 -4.35
CA ARG A 60 20.93 4.06 -5.37
C ARG A 60 20.44 2.78 -6.05
N GLN A 61 19.43 2.10 -5.49
CA GLN A 61 18.85 0.88 -6.06
C GLN A 61 17.70 1.18 -7.02
N LEU A 62 17.13 2.39 -6.98
CA LEU A 62 15.94 2.76 -7.76
C LEU A 62 16.11 2.53 -9.27
N GLU A 63 17.21 2.98 -9.85
CA GLU A 63 17.49 2.75 -11.28
C GLU A 63 17.61 1.26 -11.61
N ARG A 64 18.21 0.47 -10.72
CA ARG A 64 18.36 -0.98 -10.89
C ARG A 64 17.02 -1.70 -10.79
N TYR A 65 16.14 -1.25 -9.88
CA TYR A 65 14.77 -1.74 -9.76
C TYR A 65 14.00 -1.51 -11.05
N LEU A 66 13.98 -0.26 -11.55
CA LEU A 66 13.26 0.11 -12.77
C LEU A 66 13.77 -0.69 -13.98
N ALA A 67 15.10 -0.83 -14.11
CA ALA A 67 15.70 -1.63 -15.19
C ALA A 67 15.36 -3.13 -15.09
N ALA A 68 15.37 -3.69 -13.88
CA ALA A 68 15.05 -5.10 -13.66
C ALA A 68 13.58 -5.42 -13.98
N VAL A 69 12.65 -4.56 -13.55
CA VAL A 69 11.22 -4.73 -13.88
C VAL A 69 10.99 -4.52 -15.38
N ALA A 70 11.65 -3.56 -16.02
CA ALA A 70 11.56 -3.35 -17.46
C ALA A 70 12.03 -4.57 -18.27
N ASP A 71 13.12 -5.23 -17.86
CA ASP A 71 13.62 -6.46 -18.48
C ASP A 71 12.59 -7.60 -18.39
N VAL A 72 12.05 -7.84 -17.19
CA VAL A 72 11.04 -8.88 -16.97
C VAL A 72 9.75 -8.56 -17.73
N LYS A 73 9.33 -7.30 -17.75
CA LYS A 73 8.18 -6.81 -18.54
C LYS A 73 8.33 -7.12 -20.02
N GLU A 74 9.50 -6.93 -20.60
CA GLU A 74 9.76 -7.28 -22.01
C GLU A 74 9.77 -8.79 -22.24
N ARG A 75 10.41 -9.57 -21.35
CA ARG A 75 10.49 -11.03 -21.49
C ARG A 75 9.14 -11.73 -21.43
N TYR A 76 8.22 -11.28 -20.58
CA TYR A 76 6.90 -11.88 -20.39
C TYR A 76 5.76 -11.12 -21.10
N ARG A 77 6.09 -10.20 -22.03
CA ARG A 77 5.12 -9.32 -22.69
C ARG A 77 3.95 -10.02 -23.40
N ASN A 78 4.14 -11.28 -23.79
CA ASN A 78 3.14 -12.09 -24.46
C ASN A 78 2.28 -12.93 -23.49
N ASP A 79 2.71 -13.04 -22.23
CA ASP A 79 2.13 -13.95 -21.24
C ASP A 79 1.29 -13.19 -20.21
N ILE A 80 1.74 -12.00 -19.79
CA ILE A 80 1.11 -11.21 -18.73
C ILE A 80 1.45 -9.72 -18.86
N THR A 81 0.50 -8.85 -18.54
CA THR A 81 0.78 -7.40 -18.42
C THR A 81 1.51 -7.14 -17.11
N ILE A 82 2.72 -6.58 -17.18
CA ILE A 82 3.51 -6.18 -16.01
C ILE A 82 3.60 -4.65 -15.99
N ARG A 83 3.23 -4.05 -14.86
CA ARG A 83 3.32 -2.62 -14.58
C ARG A 83 4.45 -2.36 -13.60
N VAL A 84 5.28 -1.36 -13.90
CA VAL A 84 6.29 -0.88 -12.97
C VAL A 84 5.74 0.31 -12.19
N GLY A 85 5.98 0.31 -10.89
CA GLY A 85 5.42 1.28 -9.98
C GLY A 85 6.18 1.42 -8.69
N LEU A 86 5.68 2.28 -7.81
CA LEU A 86 6.18 2.39 -6.44
C LEU A 86 5.01 2.42 -5.47
N GLU A 87 5.21 1.85 -4.28
CA GLU A 87 4.45 2.23 -3.10
C GLU A 87 5.18 3.40 -2.42
N VAL A 88 4.54 4.56 -2.45
CA VAL A 88 5.12 5.83 -2.01
C VAL A 88 4.58 6.17 -0.64
N ASP A 89 5.46 6.40 0.33
CA ASP A 89 5.08 6.86 1.65
C ASP A 89 4.65 8.33 1.65
N PHE A 90 3.48 8.59 2.21
CA PHE A 90 3.09 9.92 2.65
C PHE A 90 3.58 10.14 4.07
N ILE A 91 4.61 10.97 4.21
CA ILE A 91 5.19 11.34 5.50
C ILE A 91 4.89 12.83 5.74
N PRO A 92 4.06 13.18 6.74
CA PRO A 92 3.83 14.55 7.16
C PRO A 92 5.12 15.37 7.27
N GLY A 93 5.22 16.52 6.61
CA GLY A 93 6.40 17.40 6.65
C GLY A 93 7.51 17.06 5.65
N TRP A 94 7.33 16.04 4.82
CA TRP A 94 8.26 15.65 3.75
C TRP A 94 7.61 15.71 2.36
N GLU A 95 6.49 16.42 2.24
CA GLU A 95 5.70 16.47 1.00
C GLU A 95 6.51 17.01 -0.19
N GLU A 96 7.43 17.98 0.05
CA GLU A 96 8.28 18.53 -1.01
C GLU A 96 9.30 17.49 -1.54
N GLU A 97 9.95 16.75 -0.66
CA GLU A 97 10.87 15.67 -1.03
C GLU A 97 10.13 14.56 -1.79
N THR A 98 8.94 14.17 -1.31
CA THR A 98 8.11 13.18 -1.99
C THR A 98 7.69 13.67 -3.38
N ALA A 99 7.26 14.92 -3.51
CA ALA A 99 6.91 15.51 -4.81
C ALA A 99 8.12 15.56 -5.77
N ARG A 100 9.32 15.91 -5.28
CA ARG A 100 10.55 15.90 -6.08
C ARG A 100 10.89 14.50 -6.59
N LEU A 101 10.79 13.48 -5.75
CA LEU A 101 10.98 12.09 -6.17
C LEU A 101 9.97 11.72 -7.25
N LEU A 102 8.69 12.00 -7.03
CA LEU A 102 7.61 11.71 -7.99
C LEU A 102 7.80 12.42 -9.33
N ASP A 103 8.24 13.67 -9.34
CA ASP A 103 8.52 14.40 -10.58
C ASP A 103 9.68 13.80 -11.37
N GLU A 104 10.68 13.24 -10.69
CA GLU A 104 11.83 12.58 -11.30
C GLU A 104 11.45 11.21 -11.89
N VAL A 105 10.80 10.34 -11.12
CA VAL A 105 10.55 8.95 -11.56
C VAL A 105 9.17 8.70 -12.14
N GLY A 106 8.19 9.55 -11.84
CA GLY A 106 6.81 9.42 -12.30
C GLY A 106 6.62 9.21 -13.80
N PRO A 107 7.41 9.84 -14.71
CA PRO A 107 7.34 9.54 -16.14
C PRO A 107 7.64 8.08 -16.52
N LEU A 108 8.31 7.33 -15.64
CA LEU A 108 8.73 5.94 -15.85
C LEU A 108 7.76 4.93 -15.22
N LEU A 109 6.77 5.37 -14.44
CA LEU A 109 5.85 4.51 -13.69
C LEU A 109 4.54 4.32 -14.46
N ASP A 110 4.08 3.06 -14.54
CA ASP A 110 2.77 2.69 -15.12
C ASP A 110 1.64 2.75 -14.07
N ASP A 111 2.00 2.57 -12.80
CA ASP A 111 1.07 2.43 -11.69
C ASP A 111 1.77 2.78 -10.37
N SER A 112 1.08 3.23 -9.33
CA SER A 112 1.68 3.50 -8.02
C SER A 112 0.63 3.56 -6.92
N ILE A 113 1.08 3.40 -5.68
CA ILE A 113 0.27 3.45 -4.46
C ILE A 113 0.79 4.57 -3.57
N LEU A 114 -0.11 5.29 -2.88
CA LEU A 114 0.23 6.22 -1.81
C LEU A 114 -0.21 5.62 -0.47
N SER A 115 0.76 5.33 0.39
CA SER A 115 0.54 4.64 1.67
C SER A 115 0.95 5.50 2.86
N VAL A 116 0.46 5.13 4.04
CA VAL A 116 0.82 5.77 5.32
C VAL A 116 1.35 4.67 6.23
N HIS A 117 2.67 4.62 6.40
CA HIS A 117 3.34 3.73 7.36
C HIS A 117 3.86 4.46 8.61
N PHE A 118 4.06 5.78 8.49
CA PHE A 118 4.67 6.60 9.55
C PHE A 118 3.68 7.60 10.14
N LEU A 119 3.69 7.74 11.47
CA LEU A 119 2.96 8.78 12.19
C LEU A 119 3.94 9.77 12.82
N ALA A 120 3.61 11.05 12.73
CA ALA A 120 4.35 12.11 13.42
C ALA A 120 3.76 12.35 14.83
N HIS A 121 4.62 12.46 15.83
CA HIS A 121 4.24 12.78 17.21
C HIS A 121 5.35 13.64 17.85
N GLU A 122 5.01 14.86 18.30
CA GLU A 122 5.92 15.74 19.04
C GLU A 122 7.32 15.92 18.41
N GLY A 123 7.39 16.01 17.08
CA GLY A 123 8.65 16.19 16.33
C GLY A 123 9.43 14.89 16.05
N GLN A 124 8.86 13.74 16.39
CA GLN A 124 9.39 12.40 16.08
C GLN A 124 8.46 11.66 15.13
N TYR A 125 8.98 10.61 14.49
CA TYR A 125 8.22 9.71 13.64
C TYR A 125 8.26 8.28 14.20
N VAL A 126 7.17 7.54 14.03
CA VAL A 126 7.06 6.13 14.41
C VAL A 126 6.49 5.32 13.25
N CYS A 127 7.04 4.12 13.02
CA CYS A 127 6.51 3.16 12.05
C CYS A 127 5.37 2.36 12.71
N LEU A 128 4.15 2.48 12.19
CA LEU A 128 2.95 1.95 12.83
C LEU A 128 2.79 0.44 12.70
N ASP A 129 3.49 -0.19 11.76
CA ASP A 129 3.18 -1.53 11.33
C ASP A 129 4.37 -2.50 11.43
N TYR A 130 5.54 -2.06 11.90
CA TYR A 130 6.73 -2.90 12.06
C TYR A 130 6.49 -4.13 12.95
N SER A 131 6.05 -3.94 14.21
CA SER A 131 5.78 -5.05 15.13
C SER A 131 4.71 -4.71 16.17
N ALA A 132 4.09 -5.74 16.74
CA ALA A 132 3.08 -5.56 17.78
C ALA A 132 3.66 -4.96 19.08
N ASP A 133 4.95 -5.17 19.36
CA ASP A 133 5.60 -4.61 20.54
C ASP A 133 5.92 -3.12 20.33
N MET A 134 6.41 -2.73 19.14
CA MET A 134 6.55 -1.31 18.79
C MET A 134 5.19 -0.60 18.75
N PHE A 135 4.13 -1.26 18.26
CA PHE A 135 2.78 -0.70 18.33
C PHE A 135 2.34 -0.45 19.78
N ALA A 136 2.71 -1.31 20.73
CA ALA A 136 2.44 -1.07 22.15
C ALA A 136 3.13 0.20 22.67
N ASP A 137 4.37 0.45 22.23
CA ASP A 137 5.10 1.67 22.57
C ASP A 137 4.49 2.91 21.92
N ILE A 138 4.01 2.80 20.68
CA ILE A 138 3.25 3.86 20.01
C ILE A 138 1.97 4.19 20.78
N VAL A 139 1.23 3.17 21.27
CA VAL A 139 0.03 3.39 22.09
C VAL A 139 0.36 4.14 23.39
N ARG A 140 1.49 3.81 24.04
CA ARG A 140 1.97 4.54 25.23
C ARG A 140 2.34 5.99 24.89
N LEU A 141 3.05 6.19 23.79
CA LEU A 141 3.48 7.52 23.31
C LEU A 141 2.27 8.42 23.01
N PHE A 142 1.29 7.91 22.26
CA PHE A 142 0.08 8.66 21.91
C PHE A 142 -0.92 8.74 23.08
N GLY A 143 -0.75 7.94 24.13
CA GLY A 143 -1.58 7.90 25.33
C GLY A 143 -2.80 6.97 25.25
N SER A 144 -3.24 6.56 24.06
CA SER A 144 -4.31 5.57 23.88
C SER A 144 -4.36 5.00 22.46
N VAL A 145 -4.99 3.84 22.29
CA VAL A 145 -5.20 3.20 20.97
C VAL A 145 -6.06 4.10 20.07
N GLU A 146 -7.09 4.73 20.62
CA GLU A 146 -7.97 5.66 19.91
C GLU A 146 -7.21 6.86 19.35
N ARG A 147 -6.23 7.38 20.09
CA ARG A 147 -5.39 8.50 19.63
C ARG A 147 -4.47 8.07 18.48
N VAL A 148 -3.94 6.85 18.51
CA VAL A 148 -3.17 6.28 17.38
C VAL A 148 -4.06 6.11 16.15
N HIS A 149 -5.24 5.50 16.31
CA HIS A 149 -6.20 5.31 15.21
C HIS A 149 -6.64 6.64 14.59
N ARG A 150 -6.98 7.63 15.43
CA ARG A 150 -7.34 8.97 14.97
C ARG A 150 -6.21 9.63 14.18
N ALA A 151 -4.99 9.62 14.72
CA ALA A 151 -3.83 10.19 14.05
C ALA A 151 -3.55 9.50 12.70
N TYR A 152 -3.68 8.18 12.63
CA TYR A 152 -3.54 7.43 11.40
C TYR A 152 -4.56 7.85 10.34
N TYR A 153 -5.85 7.80 10.67
CA TYR A 153 -6.89 8.15 9.70
C TYR A 153 -6.84 9.64 9.29
N GLU A 154 -6.47 10.54 10.21
CA GLU A 154 -6.19 11.94 9.85
C GLU A 154 -5.00 12.07 8.90
N THR A 155 -3.93 11.30 9.09
CA THR A 155 -2.78 11.27 8.16
C THR A 155 -3.16 10.68 6.79
N VAL A 156 -4.01 9.65 6.72
CA VAL A 156 -4.55 9.14 5.43
C VAL A 156 -5.37 10.23 4.73
N ARG A 157 -6.21 10.95 5.46
CA ARG A 157 -6.97 12.09 4.90
C ARG A 157 -6.07 13.22 4.42
N ARG A 158 -4.93 13.45 5.08
CA ARG A 158 -3.91 14.40 4.63
C ARG A 158 -3.22 13.90 3.36
N SER A 159 -2.88 12.62 3.27
CA SER A 159 -2.25 12.05 2.08
C SER A 159 -3.11 12.24 0.85
N ILE A 160 -4.43 12.03 0.94
CA ILE A 160 -5.40 12.22 -0.15
C ILE A 160 -5.44 13.68 -0.62
N ARG A 161 -5.42 14.64 0.31
CA ARG A 161 -5.51 16.09 0.03
C ARG A 161 -4.19 16.74 -0.38
N ALA A 162 -3.05 16.14 -0.05
CA ALA A 162 -1.75 16.73 -0.30
C ALA A 162 -1.54 16.98 -1.80
N ASP A 163 -0.94 18.12 -2.14
CA ASP A 163 -0.43 18.35 -3.48
C ASP A 163 0.98 17.76 -3.57
N LEU A 164 1.11 16.62 -4.24
CA LEU A 164 2.39 15.94 -4.49
C LEU A 164 2.76 15.98 -5.98
N GLY A 165 2.19 16.95 -6.72
CA GLY A 165 2.46 17.13 -8.14
C GLY A 165 1.69 16.17 -9.06
N ARG A 166 2.05 16.23 -10.35
CA ARG A 166 1.35 15.54 -11.44
C ARG A 166 1.38 14.01 -11.30
N TYR A 167 2.49 13.48 -10.79
CA TYR A 167 2.73 12.05 -10.70
C TYR A 167 2.29 11.44 -9.37
N LYS A 168 1.54 12.19 -8.55
CA LYS A 168 0.95 11.68 -7.31
C LYS A 168 0.16 10.38 -7.58
N PRO A 169 0.44 9.28 -6.85
CA PRO A 169 -0.30 8.03 -7.01
C PRO A 169 -1.80 8.22 -6.82
N LYS A 170 -2.61 7.56 -7.66
CA LYS A 170 -4.08 7.65 -7.63
C LYS A 170 -4.75 6.45 -6.94
N ARG A 171 -3.98 5.53 -6.38
CA ARG A 171 -4.47 4.47 -5.51
C ARG A 171 -3.96 4.70 -4.09
N ILE A 172 -4.85 4.69 -3.10
CA ILE A 172 -4.49 4.85 -1.70
C ILE A 172 -4.33 3.46 -1.06
N GLY A 173 -3.15 3.21 -0.50
CA GLY A 173 -2.77 1.95 0.12
C GLY A 173 -3.55 1.64 1.38
N HIS A 174 -3.88 0.36 1.59
CA HIS A 174 -4.45 -0.25 2.80
C HIS A 174 -4.95 0.74 3.88
N ILE A 175 -6.05 1.46 3.62
CA ILE A 175 -6.52 2.64 4.40
C ILE A 175 -6.93 2.36 5.85
N THR A 176 -6.73 1.14 6.34
CA THR A 176 -7.00 0.70 7.71
C THR A 176 -5.81 -0.05 8.33
N LEU A 177 -4.58 0.17 7.84
CA LEU A 177 -3.36 -0.50 8.29
C LEU A 177 -3.14 -0.41 9.81
N VAL A 178 -3.61 0.65 10.47
CA VAL A 178 -3.57 0.77 11.95
C VAL A 178 -4.23 -0.41 12.67
N ARG A 179 -5.09 -1.17 11.97
CA ARG A 179 -5.71 -2.39 12.47
C ARG A 179 -4.84 -3.65 12.35
N LYS A 180 -3.60 -3.58 11.85
CA LYS A 180 -2.69 -4.76 11.71
C LYS A 180 -2.54 -5.57 12.99
N PHE A 181 -2.64 -4.93 14.16
CA PHE A 181 -2.52 -5.56 15.47
C PHE A 181 -3.79 -5.49 16.33
N TRP A 182 -4.97 -5.22 15.74
CA TRP A 182 -6.19 -4.91 16.46
C TRP A 182 -6.67 -6.02 17.40
N ARG A 183 -6.36 -7.29 17.14
CA ARG A 183 -6.72 -8.40 18.05
C ARG A 183 -5.96 -8.34 19.37
N ARG A 184 -4.76 -7.75 19.40
CA ARG A 184 -3.97 -7.49 20.62
C ARG A 184 -4.29 -6.12 21.22
N PHE A 185 -4.59 -5.14 20.38
CA PHE A 185 -4.89 -3.75 20.77
C PHE A 185 -6.24 -3.31 20.19
N PRO A 186 -7.37 -3.79 20.74
CA PRO A 186 -8.68 -3.41 20.24
C PRO A 186 -8.93 -1.92 20.46
N CYS A 187 -9.52 -1.26 19.47
CA CYS A 187 -9.96 0.13 19.56
C CYS A 187 -11.48 0.15 19.84
N PRO A 188 -11.94 0.61 21.03
CA PRO A 188 -13.35 0.70 21.37
C PRO A 188 -14.15 1.64 20.46
N ASP A 189 -13.53 2.72 20.00
CA ASP A 189 -14.12 3.64 19.04
C ASP A 189 -13.82 3.15 17.61
N PRO A 190 -14.84 2.79 16.81
CA PRO A 190 -14.65 2.30 15.45
C PRO A 190 -14.14 3.38 14.47
N MET A 191 -14.07 4.65 14.89
CA MET A 191 -13.69 5.79 14.05
C MET A 191 -14.56 5.94 12.80
N THR A 192 -15.82 5.48 12.85
CA THR A 192 -16.71 5.36 11.68
C THR A 192 -16.80 6.66 10.88
N GLU A 193 -17.06 7.78 11.53
CA GLU A 193 -17.16 9.09 10.85
C GLU A 193 -15.87 9.48 10.13
N LEU A 194 -14.72 9.20 10.74
CA LEU A 194 -13.42 9.57 10.18
C LEU A 194 -13.03 8.65 9.00
N VAL A 195 -13.37 7.36 9.10
CA VAL A 195 -13.18 6.39 8.02
C VAL A 195 -14.12 6.68 6.84
N LEU A 196 -15.39 7.02 7.10
CA LEU A 196 -16.31 7.46 6.05
C LEU A 196 -15.84 8.76 5.39
N ALA A 197 -15.27 9.68 6.17
CA ALA A 197 -14.69 10.91 5.63
C ALA A 197 -13.49 10.64 4.70
N ILE A 198 -12.71 9.56 4.91
CA ILE A 198 -11.70 9.11 3.94
C ILE A 198 -12.37 8.75 2.61
N LEU A 199 -13.44 7.96 2.63
CA LEU A 199 -14.15 7.57 1.41
C LEU A 199 -14.75 8.77 0.67
N VAL A 200 -15.29 9.75 1.41
CA VAL A 200 -15.76 11.03 0.82
C VAL A 200 -14.62 11.77 0.13
N ASP A 201 -13.44 11.83 0.75
CA ASP A 201 -12.28 12.49 0.15
C ASP A 201 -11.83 11.74 -1.12
N MET A 202 -11.77 10.41 -1.08
CA MET A 202 -11.40 9.59 -2.23
C MET A 202 -12.38 9.76 -3.40
N GLU A 203 -13.69 9.78 -3.13
CA GLU A 203 -14.74 10.06 -4.11
C GLU A 203 -14.57 11.45 -4.73
N GLN A 204 -14.38 12.47 -3.90
CA GLN A 204 -14.22 13.86 -4.35
C GLN A 204 -13.01 14.06 -5.27
N PHE A 205 -11.89 13.42 -4.95
CA PHE A 205 -10.62 13.60 -5.67
C PHE A 205 -10.35 12.50 -6.72
N GLY A 206 -11.28 11.55 -6.90
CA GLY A 206 -11.18 10.50 -7.92
C GLY A 206 -10.07 9.48 -7.67
N TYR A 207 -9.89 9.03 -6.43
CA TYR A 207 -8.91 7.99 -6.08
C TYR A 207 -9.51 6.58 -6.15
N ALA A 208 -8.65 5.59 -6.34
CA ALA A 208 -8.95 4.17 -6.15
C ALA A 208 -8.47 3.68 -4.76
N ILE A 209 -9.07 2.61 -4.26
CA ILE A 209 -8.65 1.90 -3.04
C ILE A 209 -7.77 0.71 -3.41
N ASP A 210 -6.63 0.58 -2.72
CA ASP A 210 -5.93 -0.69 -2.57
C ASP A 210 -6.71 -1.58 -1.60
N TYR A 211 -7.42 -2.57 -2.15
CA TYR A 211 -8.08 -3.60 -1.36
C TYR A 211 -7.07 -4.72 -1.14
N ASN A 212 -6.37 -4.58 -0.04
CA ASN A 212 -5.16 -5.31 0.30
C ASN A 212 -5.50 -6.57 1.10
N GLY A 213 -5.12 -7.72 0.57
CA GLY A 213 -5.36 -9.03 1.17
C GLY A 213 -4.39 -9.39 2.31
N ALA A 214 -3.31 -8.63 2.51
CA ALA A 214 -2.24 -9.03 3.41
C ALA A 214 -2.70 -9.17 4.87
N GLY A 215 -3.61 -8.29 5.31
CA GLY A 215 -4.17 -8.33 6.67
C GLY A 215 -4.86 -9.64 7.02
N ALA A 216 -5.44 -10.34 6.04
CA ALA A 216 -6.09 -11.63 6.26
C ALA A 216 -5.11 -12.71 6.73
N ALA A 217 -3.83 -12.64 6.33
CA ALA A 217 -2.81 -13.58 6.77
C ALA A 217 -2.04 -13.12 8.03
N LYS A 218 -2.18 -11.86 8.46
CA LYS A 218 -1.50 -11.38 9.67
C LYS A 218 -2.23 -11.93 10.91
N PRO A 219 -1.57 -12.70 11.81
CA PRO A 219 -2.24 -13.41 12.92
C PRO A 219 -3.02 -12.51 13.90
N LEU A 220 -2.59 -11.25 14.04
CA LEU A 220 -3.21 -10.24 14.91
C LEU A 220 -4.19 -9.32 14.19
N CYS A 221 -4.48 -9.58 12.91
CA CYS A 221 -5.44 -8.86 12.10
C CYS A 221 -6.60 -9.76 11.65
N LEU A 222 -6.35 -10.70 10.73
CA LEU A 222 -7.34 -11.64 10.16
C LEU A 222 -8.48 -10.98 9.36
N GLU A 223 -8.23 -9.82 8.77
CA GLU A 223 -9.16 -9.12 7.88
C GLU A 223 -8.38 -8.40 6.78
N PRO A 224 -8.92 -8.23 5.57
CA PRO A 224 -8.28 -7.41 4.54
C PRO A 224 -8.31 -5.93 4.92
N TYR A 225 -7.45 -5.13 4.28
CA TYR A 225 -7.45 -3.68 4.41
C TYR A 225 -8.04 -3.03 3.16
N PRO A 226 -9.13 -2.25 3.23
CA PRO A 226 -10.06 -2.18 4.34
C PRO A 226 -10.98 -3.42 4.44
N PRO A 227 -11.64 -3.66 5.60
CA PRO A 227 -12.62 -4.73 5.75
C PRO A 227 -13.78 -4.65 4.75
N ASN A 228 -14.40 -5.80 4.44
CA ASN A 228 -15.40 -5.95 3.38
C ASN A 228 -16.58 -4.97 3.47
N HIS A 229 -17.02 -4.59 4.66
CA HIS A 229 -18.12 -3.63 4.82
C HIS A 229 -17.76 -2.21 4.34
N LEU A 230 -16.49 -1.80 4.45
CA LEU A 230 -16.00 -0.53 3.91
C LEU A 230 -15.82 -0.60 2.40
N ILE A 231 -15.42 -1.75 1.87
CA ILE A 231 -15.38 -1.99 0.42
C ILE A 231 -16.79 -1.90 -0.19
N ALA A 232 -17.80 -2.49 0.47
CA ALA A 232 -19.19 -2.35 0.03
C ALA A 232 -19.64 -0.87 0.00
N GLU A 233 -19.25 -0.08 0.98
CA GLU A 233 -19.52 1.37 0.99
C GLU A 233 -18.77 2.12 -0.11
N ALA A 234 -17.48 1.82 -0.31
CA ALA A 234 -16.69 2.42 -1.38
C ALA A 234 -17.27 2.13 -2.78
N ARG A 235 -17.75 0.90 -3.01
CA ARG A 235 -18.47 0.53 -4.24
C ARG A 235 -19.74 1.35 -4.45
N ARG A 236 -20.53 1.58 -3.38
CA ARG A 236 -21.75 2.42 -3.47
C ARG A 236 -21.44 3.86 -3.90
N ARG A 237 -20.25 4.35 -3.60
CA ARG A 237 -19.73 5.68 -3.99
C ARG A 237 -19.06 5.69 -5.36
N GLY A 238 -18.97 4.54 -6.04
CA GLY A 238 -18.28 4.43 -7.32
C GLY A 238 -16.75 4.54 -7.23
N ILE A 239 -16.17 4.36 -6.03
CA ILE A 239 -14.72 4.36 -5.84
C ILE A 239 -14.15 3.08 -6.46
N PRO A 240 -13.19 3.16 -7.41
CA PRO A 240 -12.57 1.98 -7.98
C PRO A 240 -11.83 1.16 -6.94
N ILE A 241 -11.97 -0.17 -7.00
CA ILE A 241 -11.37 -1.11 -6.07
C ILE A 241 -10.35 -1.96 -6.83
N VAL A 242 -9.10 -1.95 -6.41
CA VAL A 242 -8.04 -2.76 -7.01
C VAL A 242 -7.54 -3.75 -5.96
N TYR A 243 -7.52 -5.04 -6.30
CA TYR A 243 -6.93 -6.05 -5.43
C TYR A 243 -5.41 -5.86 -5.33
N GLY A 244 -4.88 -5.97 -4.12
CA GLY A 244 -3.44 -6.06 -3.85
C GLY A 244 -3.15 -7.25 -2.94
N SER A 245 -2.19 -8.12 -3.30
CA SER A 245 -1.72 -9.17 -2.37
C SER A 245 -0.77 -8.63 -1.31
N ASP A 246 -0.02 -7.56 -1.65
CA ASP A 246 1.08 -7.01 -0.85
C ASP A 246 2.11 -8.14 -0.56
N ALA A 247 2.40 -8.85 -1.64
CA ALA A 247 3.26 -10.02 -1.64
C ALA A 247 4.73 -9.59 -1.51
N HIS A 248 5.35 -9.98 -0.39
CA HIS A 248 6.78 -9.85 -0.11
C HIS A 248 7.56 -11.13 -0.41
N ARG A 249 6.83 -12.19 -0.77
CA ARG A 249 7.33 -13.47 -1.23
C ARG A 249 6.49 -13.89 -2.43
N ALA A 250 7.07 -14.61 -3.38
CA ALA A 250 6.28 -15.07 -4.52
C ALA A 250 5.10 -15.95 -4.07
N ASP A 251 5.27 -16.73 -3.00
CA ASP A 251 4.21 -17.58 -2.46
C ASP A 251 3.07 -16.78 -1.78
N ASP A 252 3.29 -15.51 -1.46
CA ASP A 252 2.28 -14.60 -0.85
C ASP A 252 1.34 -14.00 -1.91
N LEU A 253 1.60 -14.18 -3.21
CA LEU A 253 0.62 -13.81 -4.23
C LEU A 253 -0.72 -14.50 -3.98
N HIS A 254 -1.81 -13.81 -4.28
CA HIS A 254 -3.20 -14.27 -4.05
C HIS A 254 -3.63 -14.29 -2.57
N GLN A 255 -2.85 -13.72 -1.66
CA GLN A 255 -3.19 -13.65 -0.23
C GLN A 255 -4.54 -12.94 0.01
N GLY A 256 -5.31 -13.50 0.96
CA GLY A 256 -6.60 -12.95 1.43
C GLY A 256 -7.78 -13.09 0.48
N ARG A 257 -7.57 -13.59 -0.75
CA ARG A 257 -8.63 -13.69 -1.78
C ARG A 257 -9.85 -14.50 -1.36
N ASP A 258 -9.68 -15.48 -0.48
CA ASP A 258 -10.72 -16.39 0.03
C ASP A 258 -11.69 -15.72 1.02
N VAL A 259 -11.27 -14.64 1.68
CA VAL A 259 -12.10 -13.90 2.66
C VAL A 259 -12.59 -12.54 2.15
N MET A 260 -12.14 -12.13 0.97
CA MET A 260 -12.48 -10.84 0.36
C MET A 260 -13.81 -10.88 -0.41
N ASP A 261 -14.44 -9.71 -0.57
CA ASP A 261 -15.66 -9.56 -1.36
C ASP A 261 -15.38 -9.83 -2.85
N HIS A 262 -15.78 -11.01 -3.32
CA HIS A 262 -15.59 -11.42 -4.72
C HIS A 262 -16.34 -10.52 -5.72
N GLU A 263 -17.48 -9.94 -5.36
CA GLU A 263 -18.18 -9.02 -6.26
C GLU A 263 -17.39 -7.74 -6.46
N ALA A 264 -16.76 -7.23 -5.39
CA ALA A 264 -15.89 -6.06 -5.47
C ALA A 264 -14.74 -6.29 -6.46
N LEU A 265 -14.17 -7.49 -6.47
CA LEU A 265 -13.05 -7.86 -7.33
C LEU A 265 -13.44 -8.24 -8.76
N ALA A 266 -14.73 -8.47 -9.04
CA ALA A 266 -15.21 -8.85 -10.36
C ALA A 266 -15.44 -7.67 -11.31
N VAL A 267 -15.62 -6.45 -10.77
CA VAL A 267 -15.99 -5.25 -11.55
C VAL A 267 -14.81 -4.71 -12.38
N ASP A 268 -13.57 -4.87 -11.90
CA ASP A 268 -12.35 -4.37 -12.56
C ASP A 268 -12.15 -4.99 -13.97
N ASN A 269 -12.66 -6.20 -14.21
CA ASN A 269 -12.55 -6.88 -15.50
C ASN A 269 -13.42 -6.28 -16.62
N ARG A 270 -14.38 -5.38 -16.33
CA ARG A 270 -15.29 -4.84 -17.37
C ARG A 270 -14.85 -3.50 -17.96
N GLN A 271 -13.96 -2.76 -17.29
CA GLN A 271 -13.50 -1.45 -17.78
C GLN A 271 -12.27 -1.52 -18.68
N ALA A 272 -11.59 -2.67 -18.78
CA ALA A 272 -10.47 -2.88 -19.69
C ALA A 272 -10.90 -3.33 -21.12
N SER A 273 -12.21 -3.32 -21.43
CA SER A 273 -12.77 -3.81 -22.71
C SER A 273 -13.53 -2.74 -23.51
N SER A 274 -13.39 -1.46 -23.18
CA SER A 274 -14.04 -0.35 -23.87
C SER A 274 -13.05 0.71 -24.34
#